data_AF-A0A355UUW0-F1
#
_entry.id   AF-A0A355UUW0-F1
#
_cell.length_a   1.000
_cell.length_b   1.000
_cell.length_c   1.000
_cell.angle_alpha   90.00
_cell.angle_beta   90.00
_cell.angle_gamma   90.00
#
_symmetry.space_group_name_H-M   'P 1'
#
loop_
_entity.id
_entity.type
_entity.pdbx_description
1 polymer ?
#
loop_
_entity_poly.entity_id
_entity_poly.type
_entity_poly.pdbx_seq_one_letter_code
_entity_poly.pdbx_strand_id
1 'polypeptide(L)'
;MKDNLYYMNKALELAARAADIGEVPVGAVVVCNDTGEIIGCGFNRRECDFNPLAHAEIEAIYQASQKLGRWRLSGCSLYVTLEPCAMCCGAIINSRIDYVFFGAYDKKSGSVVSVQQMFSLPYNHKPQFTGGIAETQCAEILSAFFRKIRFISSYLGGSKMVSLENEWDSLLKDEFEKDYYKNLRKFLITEYKTQTIYPNMYNIFNALKYTSYNDVKAVIIGQDPYHGLNQAHGLSFSVQKGVAVPPSLVNIFKEIKADTGIDNLGKHGDLTKWAKEGVLLLNSVLTVRAGQANSHKGKGWEKFTDSVISLLNQREKPVVFILWGANARNKAVYITNPKHLVLTSVHPSPLSAFNGFFGNHHFSKTNEFLKNNGIEEIDWSID
;
A
#
# COMPACT_ATOMS: atom_id res chain seq x y z
N MET A 1 -16.05 20.88 26.47
CA MET A 1 -15.62 19.54 26.00
C MET A 1 -16.04 19.37 24.55
N LYS A 2 -15.28 18.61 23.76
CA LYS A 2 -15.66 18.25 22.40
C LYS A 2 -16.74 17.15 22.45
N ASP A 3 -17.51 17.00 21.39
CA ASP A 3 -18.58 15.99 21.35
C ASP A 3 -18.04 14.57 21.03
N ASN A 4 -18.91 13.57 21.18
CA ASN A 4 -18.55 12.17 20.91
C ASN A 4 -18.17 11.93 19.44
N LEU A 5 -18.78 12.68 18.52
CA LEU A 5 -18.51 12.57 17.09
C LEU A 5 -17.09 13.03 16.74
N TYR A 6 -16.59 14.08 17.39
CA TYR A 6 -15.21 14.54 17.24
C TYR A 6 -14.21 13.42 17.57
N TYR A 7 -14.37 12.76 18.72
CA TYR A 7 -13.43 11.72 19.14
C TYR A 7 -13.55 10.46 18.27
N MET A 8 -14.76 10.12 17.82
CA MET A 8 -14.96 9.03 16.86
C MET A 8 -14.31 9.33 15.51
N ASN A 9 -14.35 10.57 15.04
CA ASN A 9 -13.63 10.98 13.81
C ASN A 9 -12.12 10.83 13.97
N LYS A 10 -11.55 11.09 15.16
CA LYS A 10 -10.14 10.80 15.45
C LYS A 10 -9.83 9.30 15.43
N ALA A 11 -10.74 8.46 15.92
CA ALA A 11 -10.62 7.01 15.78
C ALA A 11 -10.71 6.56 14.31
N LEU A 12 -11.56 7.18 13.48
CA LEU A 12 -11.66 6.92 12.04
C LEU A 12 -10.39 7.31 11.27
N GLU A 13 -9.73 8.43 11.61
CA GLU A 13 -8.43 8.80 11.03
C GLU A 13 -7.37 7.71 11.30
N LEU A 14 -7.38 7.11 12.49
CA LEU A 14 -6.49 6.00 12.85
C LEU A 14 -6.88 4.69 12.14
N ALA A 15 -8.17 4.42 11.98
CA ALA A 15 -8.66 3.28 11.20
C ALA A 15 -8.26 3.37 9.72
N ALA A 16 -8.27 4.56 9.13
CA ALA A 16 -7.79 4.79 7.76
C ALA A 16 -6.31 4.46 7.63
N ARG A 17 -5.48 4.87 8.61
CA ARG A 17 -4.06 4.51 8.64
C ARG A 17 -3.82 3.01 8.72
N ALA A 18 -4.64 2.27 9.48
CA ALA A 18 -4.60 0.81 9.49
C ALA A 18 -4.88 0.24 8.08
N ALA A 19 -5.94 0.70 7.41
CA ALA A 19 -6.25 0.27 6.05
C ALA A 19 -5.11 0.55 5.05
N ASP A 20 -4.46 1.72 5.16
CA ASP A 20 -3.37 2.12 4.26
C ASP A 20 -2.18 1.15 4.31
N ILE A 21 -1.92 0.56 5.49
CA ILE A 21 -0.86 -0.43 5.68
C ILE A 21 -1.34 -1.88 5.52
N GLY A 22 -2.60 -2.09 5.13
CA GLY A 22 -3.19 -3.41 4.89
C GLY A 22 -3.74 -4.12 6.12
N GLU A 23 -3.94 -3.40 7.22
CA GLU A 23 -4.54 -3.91 8.47
C GLU A 23 -6.07 -3.73 8.46
N VAL A 24 -6.77 -4.58 9.22
CA VAL A 24 -8.22 -4.41 9.44
C VAL A 24 -8.47 -3.02 10.04
N PRO A 25 -9.28 -2.14 9.40
CA PRO A 25 -9.38 -0.73 9.76
C PRO A 25 -10.20 -0.51 11.03
N VAL A 26 -9.55 -0.73 12.17
CA VAL A 26 -10.05 -0.35 13.49
C VAL A 26 -9.08 0.64 14.09
N GLY A 27 -9.63 1.74 14.60
CA GLY A 27 -8.90 2.77 15.32
C GLY A 27 -9.59 3.08 16.64
N ALA A 28 -8.80 3.54 17.61
CA ALA A 28 -9.28 3.86 18.94
C ALA A 28 -8.51 5.03 19.57
N VAL A 29 -9.20 5.79 20.42
CA VAL A 29 -8.60 6.84 21.25
C VAL A 29 -9.10 6.75 22.69
N VAL A 30 -8.23 7.03 23.65
CA VAL A 30 -8.58 7.20 25.06
C VAL A 30 -8.52 8.69 25.40
N VAL A 31 -9.57 9.18 26.06
CA VAL A 31 -9.77 10.59 26.38
C VAL A 31 -9.86 10.76 27.90
N CYS A 32 -9.17 11.75 28.45
CA CYS A 32 -9.38 12.17 29.84
C CYS A 32 -10.66 13.00 29.95
N ASN A 33 -11.60 12.59 30.81
CA ASN A 33 -12.94 13.19 30.88
C ASN A 33 -12.89 14.65 31.38
N ASP A 34 -11.99 14.96 32.32
CA ASP A 34 -11.90 16.30 32.92
C ASP A 34 -11.36 17.34 31.94
N THR A 35 -10.40 16.95 31.10
CA THR A 35 -9.70 17.87 30.18
C THR A 35 -10.22 17.79 28.75
N GLY A 36 -10.85 16.68 28.38
CA GLY A 36 -11.19 16.35 26.99
C GLY A 36 -9.95 16.05 26.12
N GLU A 37 -8.78 15.88 26.71
CA GLU A 37 -7.53 15.58 26.00
C GLU A 37 -7.47 14.12 25.58
N ILE A 38 -7.04 13.86 24.33
CA ILE A 38 -6.68 12.51 23.89
C ILE A 38 -5.34 12.13 24.51
N ILE A 39 -5.34 11.09 25.32
CA ILE A 39 -4.18 10.62 26.08
C ILE A 39 -3.62 9.29 25.58
N GLY A 40 -4.33 8.62 24.67
CA GLY A 40 -3.82 7.44 23.98
C GLY A 40 -4.48 7.27 22.62
N CYS A 41 -3.71 6.79 21.65
CA CYS A 41 -4.17 6.50 20.29
C CYS A 41 -3.73 5.10 19.89
N GLY A 42 -4.60 4.36 19.21
CA GLY A 42 -4.27 3.02 18.71
C GLY A 42 -4.99 2.70 17.41
N PHE A 43 -4.41 1.81 16.63
CA PHE A 43 -5.04 1.20 15.47
C PHE A 43 -4.53 -0.24 15.34
N ASN A 44 -5.26 -1.10 14.63
CA ASN A 44 -4.83 -2.50 14.48
C ASN A 44 -3.47 -2.62 13.77
N ARG A 45 -2.62 -3.50 14.27
CA ARG A 45 -1.28 -3.83 13.72
C ARG A 45 -0.97 -5.32 13.78
N ARG A 46 -1.98 -6.18 13.65
CA ARG A 46 -1.84 -7.62 13.89
C ARG A 46 -0.97 -8.31 12.84
N GLU A 47 -1.15 -7.93 11.57
CA GLU A 47 -0.46 -8.49 10.42
C GLU A 47 0.96 -7.91 10.29
N CYS A 48 1.14 -6.60 10.49
CA CYS A 48 2.43 -5.94 10.35
C CYS A 48 3.38 -6.23 11.51
N ASP A 49 2.86 -6.31 12.74
CA ASP A 49 3.67 -6.60 13.93
C ASP A 49 3.73 -8.10 14.26
N PHE A 50 3.00 -8.95 13.50
CA PHE A 50 2.82 -10.38 13.79
C PHE A 50 2.36 -10.64 15.23
N ASN A 51 1.54 -9.73 15.76
CA ASN A 51 1.14 -9.72 17.16
C ASN A 51 -0.39 -9.86 17.28
N PRO A 52 -0.91 -11.00 17.79
CA PRO A 52 -2.35 -11.20 17.93
C PRO A 52 -3.01 -10.24 18.94
N LEU A 53 -2.23 -9.56 19.79
CA LEU A 53 -2.71 -8.62 20.79
C LEU A 53 -2.73 -7.16 20.30
N ALA A 54 -2.19 -6.87 19.11
CA ALA A 54 -2.07 -5.51 18.55
C ALA A 54 -3.41 -4.99 17.99
N HIS A 55 -4.39 -4.88 18.89
CA HIS A 55 -5.70 -4.30 18.63
C HIS A 55 -5.70 -2.81 19.01
N ALA A 56 -6.49 -2.03 18.28
CA ALA A 56 -6.59 -0.59 18.47
C ALA A 56 -6.84 -0.18 19.94
N GLU A 57 -7.77 -0.85 20.63
CA GLU A 57 -8.13 -0.55 22.01
C GLU A 57 -6.99 -0.86 22.98
N ILE A 58 -6.30 -1.98 22.78
CA ILE A 58 -5.17 -2.40 23.63
C ILE A 58 -4.04 -1.37 23.54
N GLU A 59 -3.72 -0.92 22.33
CA GLU A 59 -2.68 0.08 22.12
C GLU A 59 -3.06 1.45 22.70
N ALA A 60 -4.31 1.88 22.52
CA ALA A 60 -4.79 3.15 23.06
C ALA A 60 -4.77 3.15 24.59
N ILE A 61 -5.18 2.05 25.23
CA ILE A 61 -5.10 1.84 26.69
C ILE A 61 -3.65 1.85 27.17
N TYR A 62 -2.75 1.17 26.45
CA TYR A 62 -1.33 1.14 26.78
C TYR A 62 -0.73 2.55 26.73
N GLN A 63 -0.94 3.29 25.65
CA GLN A 63 -0.44 4.66 25.52
C GLN A 63 -1.00 5.59 26.61
N ALA A 64 -2.30 5.50 26.90
CA ALA A 64 -2.91 6.28 27.97
C ALA A 64 -2.30 5.97 29.34
N SER A 65 -2.03 4.69 29.61
CA SER A 65 -1.41 4.27 30.86
C SER A 65 0.01 4.81 31.01
N GLN A 66 0.79 4.79 29.93
CA GLN A 66 2.13 5.37 29.91
C GLN A 66 2.09 6.88 30.11
N LYS A 67 1.19 7.59 29.40
CA LYS A 67 1.07 9.05 29.50
C LYS A 67 0.67 9.52 30.89
N LEU A 68 -0.22 8.79 31.57
CA LEU A 68 -0.65 9.11 32.94
C LEU A 68 0.26 8.53 34.03
N GLY A 69 1.25 7.69 33.67
CA GLY A 69 2.12 7.01 34.63
C GLY A 69 1.38 6.05 35.58
N ARG A 70 0.23 5.51 35.16
CA ARG A 70 -0.62 4.63 35.97
C ARG A 70 -1.43 3.68 35.10
N TRP A 71 -1.74 2.50 35.62
CA TRP A 71 -2.54 1.48 34.90
C TRP A 71 -4.05 1.64 35.05
N ARG A 72 -4.51 2.34 36.10
CA ARG A 72 -5.93 2.67 36.30
C ARG A 72 -6.27 3.94 35.53
N LEU A 73 -7.18 3.82 34.58
CA LEU A 73 -7.69 4.85 33.69
C LEU A 73 -9.09 5.32 34.10
N SER A 74 -9.42 5.27 35.39
CA SER A 74 -10.62 5.91 35.92
C SER A 74 -10.58 7.41 35.64
N GLY A 75 -11.73 7.98 35.28
CA GLY A 75 -11.87 9.32 34.72
C GLY A 75 -11.56 9.40 33.21
N CYS A 76 -11.52 8.28 32.50
CA CYS A 76 -11.27 8.25 31.06
C CYS A 76 -12.39 7.55 30.28
N SER A 77 -12.53 7.95 29.01
CA SER A 77 -13.44 7.37 28.02
C SER A 77 -12.66 6.77 26.86
N LEU A 78 -13.09 5.62 26.35
CA LEU A 78 -12.57 4.99 25.13
C LEU A 78 -13.54 5.23 23.97
N TYR A 79 -13.02 5.64 22.83
CA TYR A 79 -13.75 5.70 21.55
C TYR A 79 -13.11 4.73 20.57
N VAL A 80 -13.88 3.86 19.94
CA VAL A 80 -13.38 2.85 18.99
C VAL A 80 -14.33 2.67 17.80
N THR A 81 -13.79 2.50 16.60
CA THR A 81 -14.62 2.44 15.38
C THR A 81 -15.45 1.16 15.26
N LEU A 82 -15.08 0.08 15.93
CA LEU A 82 -15.78 -1.21 15.92
C LEU A 82 -16.06 -1.67 17.35
N GLU A 83 -17.19 -2.35 17.56
CA GLU A 83 -17.54 -2.94 18.84
C GLU A 83 -16.40 -3.83 19.40
N PRO A 84 -15.91 -3.55 20.62
CA PRO A 84 -14.81 -4.30 21.22
C PRO A 84 -15.06 -5.81 21.31
N CYS A 85 -14.04 -6.60 20.97
CA CYS A 85 -14.07 -8.05 21.18
C CYS A 85 -13.85 -8.43 22.65
N ALA A 86 -13.97 -9.72 22.97
CA ALA A 86 -13.81 -10.23 24.34
C ALA A 86 -12.48 -9.83 25.01
N MET A 87 -11.37 -9.90 24.26
CA MET A 87 -10.04 -9.51 24.75
C MET A 87 -9.99 -8.01 25.08
N CYS A 88 -10.46 -7.16 24.16
CA CYS A 88 -10.50 -5.71 24.37
C CYS A 88 -11.43 -5.34 25.53
N CYS A 89 -12.60 -5.98 25.65
CA CYS A 89 -13.50 -5.83 26.80
C CYS A 89 -12.79 -6.15 28.12
N GLY A 90 -12.04 -7.26 28.16
CA GLY A 90 -11.23 -7.63 29.32
C GLY A 90 -10.20 -6.56 29.68
N ALA A 91 -9.49 -6.00 28.69
CA ALA A 91 -8.53 -4.91 28.92
C ALA A 91 -9.20 -3.62 29.42
N ILE A 92 -10.36 -3.26 28.86
CA ILE A 92 -11.16 -2.10 29.30
C ILE A 92 -11.59 -2.26 30.77
N ILE A 93 -12.12 -3.43 31.14
CA ILE A 93 -12.53 -3.73 32.51
C ILE A 93 -11.34 -3.64 33.47
N ASN A 94 -10.20 -4.24 33.11
CA ASN A 94 -9.01 -4.28 33.94
C ASN A 94 -8.34 -2.89 34.07
N SER A 95 -8.40 -2.07 33.03
CA SER A 95 -7.87 -0.70 33.06
C SER A 95 -8.80 0.30 33.75
N ARG A 96 -10.02 -0.08 34.14
CA ARG A 96 -10.98 0.79 34.87
C ARG A 96 -11.44 2.02 34.07
N ILE A 97 -11.56 1.89 32.75
CA ILE A 97 -12.15 2.92 31.88
C ILE A 97 -13.65 3.06 32.19
N ASP A 98 -14.14 4.27 32.35
CA ASP A 98 -15.51 4.53 32.81
C ASP A 98 -16.54 4.40 31.69
N TYR A 99 -16.22 4.93 30.51
CA TYR A 99 -17.13 4.97 29.37
C TYR A 99 -16.51 4.38 28.11
N VAL A 100 -17.30 3.62 27.35
CA VAL A 100 -16.93 3.05 26.06
C VAL A 100 -17.92 3.50 24.99
N PHE A 101 -17.41 4.22 24.01
CA PHE A 101 -18.15 4.63 22.82
C PHE A 101 -17.66 3.82 21.64
N PHE A 102 -18.56 3.11 20.96
CA PHE A 102 -18.20 2.37 19.75
C PHE A 102 -19.05 2.76 18.55
N GLY A 103 -18.44 2.69 17.37
CA GLY A 103 -19.08 3.06 16.12
C GLY A 103 -19.99 1.98 15.56
N ALA A 104 -19.41 1.02 14.85
CA ALA A 104 -20.14 -0.09 14.24
C ALA A 104 -20.31 -1.28 15.20
N TYR A 105 -21.45 -1.95 15.14
CA TYR A 105 -21.68 -3.22 15.84
C TYR A 105 -20.93 -4.39 15.15
N ASP A 106 -20.42 -5.33 15.94
CA ASP A 106 -19.79 -6.56 15.43
C ASP A 106 -20.58 -7.81 15.84
N LYS A 107 -21.42 -8.28 14.91
CA LYS A 107 -22.27 -9.47 15.10
C LYS A 107 -21.49 -10.78 15.29
N LYS A 108 -20.19 -10.81 15.00
CA LYS A 108 -19.38 -12.04 15.05
C LYS A 108 -18.50 -12.11 16.29
N SER A 109 -17.87 -11.00 16.68
CA SER A 109 -16.94 -10.99 17.80
C SER A 109 -17.18 -9.88 18.83
N GLY A 110 -18.14 -8.99 18.58
CA GLY A 110 -18.50 -7.90 19.48
C GLY A 110 -18.99 -8.42 20.82
N SER A 111 -18.30 -8.05 21.88
CA SER A 111 -18.53 -8.57 23.23
C SER A 111 -19.14 -7.53 24.17
N VAL A 112 -19.47 -6.32 23.70
CA VAL A 112 -20.16 -5.32 24.53
C VAL A 112 -21.67 -5.56 24.53
N VAL A 113 -22.25 -5.79 23.35
CA VAL A 113 -23.70 -6.00 23.13
C VAL A 113 -23.96 -7.26 22.30
N SER A 114 -23.22 -7.47 21.22
CA SER A 114 -23.64 -8.38 20.13
C SER A 114 -23.58 -9.86 20.49
N VAL A 115 -22.50 -10.33 21.13
CA VAL A 115 -22.25 -11.77 21.34
C VAL A 115 -22.20 -12.13 22.82
N GLN A 116 -21.29 -11.55 23.60
CA GLN A 116 -20.99 -12.03 24.97
C GLN A 116 -21.48 -11.10 26.08
N GLN A 117 -21.74 -9.82 25.78
CA GLN A 117 -22.20 -8.82 26.75
C GLN A 117 -21.34 -8.73 28.02
N MET A 118 -20.01 -8.68 27.86
CA MET A 118 -19.03 -8.79 28.93
C MET A 118 -19.18 -7.75 30.04
N PHE A 119 -19.68 -6.54 29.74
CA PHE A 119 -19.89 -5.52 30.77
C PHE A 119 -21.08 -5.81 31.70
N SER A 120 -21.95 -6.77 31.34
CA SER A 120 -23.03 -7.24 32.20
C SER A 120 -22.58 -8.27 33.25
N LEU A 121 -21.46 -8.97 32.98
CA LEU A 121 -20.91 -10.02 33.85
C LEU A 121 -20.47 -9.46 35.22
N PRO A 122 -20.37 -10.30 36.27
CA PRO A 122 -20.12 -9.86 37.64
C PRO A 122 -18.65 -9.48 37.91
N TYR A 123 -18.03 -8.72 37.01
CA TYR A 123 -16.72 -8.13 37.24
C TYR A 123 -16.79 -6.94 38.21
N ASN A 124 -15.68 -6.68 38.91
CA ASN A 124 -15.58 -5.58 39.88
C ASN A 124 -15.79 -4.20 39.25
N HIS A 125 -15.42 -4.03 37.98
CA HIS A 125 -15.60 -2.79 37.23
C HIS A 125 -16.51 -3.05 36.04
N LYS A 126 -17.48 -2.16 35.82
CA LYS A 126 -18.46 -2.27 34.74
C LYS A 126 -18.53 -0.94 33.99
N PRO A 127 -17.83 -0.83 32.85
CA PRO A 127 -17.88 0.37 32.03
C PRO A 127 -19.31 0.63 31.55
N GLN A 128 -19.71 1.90 31.53
CA GLN A 128 -20.89 2.34 30.79
C GLN A 128 -20.55 2.38 29.30
N PHE A 129 -21.55 2.22 28.43
CA PHE A 129 -21.28 2.23 26.99
C PHE A 129 -22.37 2.90 26.16
N THR A 130 -22.00 3.34 24.97
CA THR A 130 -22.90 3.81 23.91
C THR A 130 -22.38 3.32 22.57
N GLY A 131 -23.21 2.57 21.85
CA GLY A 131 -22.92 2.12 20.49
C GLY A 131 -23.54 3.03 19.43
N GLY A 132 -23.15 2.86 18.18
CA GLY A 132 -23.79 3.51 17.03
C GLY A 132 -23.26 4.90 16.69
N ILE A 133 -22.12 5.34 17.25
CA ILE A 133 -21.57 6.66 16.98
C ILE A 133 -20.92 6.67 15.59
N ALA A 134 -21.46 7.45 14.65
CA ALA A 134 -21.00 7.43 13.25
C ALA A 134 -21.01 6.00 12.67
N GLU A 135 -22.04 5.21 12.99
CA GLU A 135 -22.14 3.79 12.66
C GLU A 135 -21.92 3.53 11.17
N THR A 136 -22.57 4.32 10.30
CA THR A 136 -22.46 4.16 8.84
C THR A 136 -21.02 4.33 8.36
N GLN A 137 -20.32 5.36 8.80
CA GLN A 137 -18.92 5.61 8.42
C GLN A 137 -18.00 4.50 8.92
N CYS A 138 -18.18 4.10 10.18
CA CYS A 138 -17.42 3.03 10.82
C CYS A 138 -17.65 1.65 10.15
N ALA A 139 -18.88 1.35 9.76
CA ALA A 139 -19.21 0.12 9.05
C ALA A 139 -18.70 0.15 7.61
N GLU A 140 -18.74 1.30 6.95
CA GLU A 140 -18.36 1.44 5.55
C GLU A 140 -16.84 1.30 5.35
N ILE A 141 -15.99 1.85 6.23
CA ILE A 141 -14.54 1.67 6.12
C ILE A 141 -14.13 0.18 6.24
N LEU A 142 -14.74 -0.57 7.17
CA LEU A 142 -14.55 -2.01 7.31
C LEU A 142 -15.08 -2.77 6.09
N SER A 143 -16.27 -2.39 5.61
CA SER A 143 -16.89 -3.03 4.45
C SER A 143 -16.08 -2.78 3.18
N ALA A 144 -15.60 -1.56 2.95
CA ALA A 144 -14.73 -1.21 1.83
C ALA A 144 -13.43 -2.01 1.86
N PHE A 145 -12.81 -2.11 3.04
CA PHE A 145 -11.61 -2.91 3.23
C PHE A 145 -11.86 -4.39 2.93
N PHE A 146 -12.89 -5.01 3.52
CA PHE A 146 -13.19 -6.42 3.23
C PHE A 146 -13.78 -6.67 1.85
N ARG A 147 -14.37 -5.68 1.19
CA ARG A 147 -14.71 -5.76 -0.24
C ARG A 147 -13.42 -5.83 -1.05
N LYS A 148 -12.44 -4.95 -0.79
CA LYS A 148 -11.10 -4.99 -1.39
C LYS A 148 -10.37 -6.31 -1.11
N ILE A 149 -10.41 -6.83 0.12
CA ILE A 149 -9.83 -8.14 0.46
C ILE A 149 -10.57 -9.28 -0.22
N ARG A 150 -11.90 -9.34 -0.16
CA ARG A 150 -12.66 -10.46 -0.77
C ARG A 150 -12.58 -10.45 -2.28
N PHE A 151 -12.54 -9.26 -2.87
CA PHE A 151 -12.13 -9.06 -4.24
C PHE A 151 -10.79 -9.79 -4.39
N ILE A 152 -9.71 -9.34 -3.75
CA ILE A 152 -8.34 -9.86 -3.92
C ILE A 152 -8.16 -11.35 -3.56
N SER A 153 -8.83 -11.84 -2.52
CA SER A 153 -8.83 -13.23 -2.06
C SER A 153 -9.57 -14.15 -3.03
N SER A 154 -10.65 -13.68 -3.67
CA SER A 154 -11.27 -14.41 -4.77
C SER A 154 -10.32 -14.58 -5.97
N TYR A 155 -9.35 -13.67 -6.15
CA TYR A 155 -8.25 -13.80 -7.11
C TYR A 155 -7.10 -14.69 -6.67
N LEU A 156 -7.02 -15.12 -5.41
CA LEU A 156 -5.98 -16.05 -4.92
C LEU A 156 -6.53 -17.44 -4.55
N GLY A 157 -7.81 -17.56 -4.21
CA GLY A 157 -8.47 -18.82 -3.82
C GLY A 157 -9.58 -19.33 -4.75
N GLY A 158 -10.07 -18.52 -5.70
CA GLY A 158 -11.14 -18.89 -6.62
C GLY A 158 -10.75 -18.79 -8.10
N SER A 159 -11.62 -19.27 -8.99
CA SER A 159 -11.50 -19.23 -10.46
C SER A 159 -11.72 -17.84 -11.08
N LYS A 160 -11.74 -16.76 -10.28
CA LYS A 160 -11.90 -15.40 -10.81
C LYS A 160 -10.52 -14.76 -11.08
N MET A 161 -10.27 -14.62 -12.38
CA MET A 161 -9.26 -13.87 -13.13
C MET A 161 -8.98 -12.46 -12.62
N VAL A 162 -7.69 -12.06 -12.43
CA VAL A 162 -7.19 -10.74 -11.94
C VAL A 162 -7.97 -9.57 -12.54
N SER A 163 -8.38 -8.61 -11.71
CA SER A 163 -9.05 -7.38 -12.15
C SER A 163 -8.30 -6.16 -11.64
N LEU A 164 -7.94 -5.33 -12.59
CA LEU A 164 -7.19 -4.09 -12.52
C LEU A 164 -8.13 -2.89 -12.65
N GLU A 165 -9.41 -3.15 -12.93
CA GLU A 165 -10.49 -2.15 -13.07
C GLU A 165 -10.23 -1.15 -14.20
N ASN A 166 -9.50 -1.59 -15.23
CA ASN A 166 -9.18 -0.83 -16.43
C ASN A 166 -8.92 -1.76 -17.63
N GLU A 167 -8.51 -1.19 -18.76
CA GLU A 167 -8.37 -1.88 -20.05
C GLU A 167 -7.41 -3.07 -20.02
N TRP A 168 -6.45 -3.10 -19.08
CA TRP A 168 -5.55 -4.24 -18.90
C TRP A 168 -6.27 -5.55 -18.61
N ASP A 169 -7.47 -5.51 -18.02
CA ASP A 169 -8.25 -6.72 -17.72
C ASP A 169 -8.61 -7.50 -18.99
N SER A 170 -8.98 -6.78 -20.05
CA SER A 170 -9.30 -7.40 -21.33
C SER A 170 -8.06 -7.95 -22.03
N LEU A 171 -6.93 -7.25 -21.92
CA LEU A 171 -5.68 -7.55 -22.62
C LEU A 171 -4.89 -8.69 -21.96
N LEU A 172 -4.89 -8.75 -20.63
CA LEU A 172 -4.15 -9.75 -19.85
C LEU A 172 -5.02 -10.94 -19.45
N LYS A 173 -6.29 -10.95 -19.87
CA LYS A 173 -7.26 -12.00 -19.63
C LYS A 173 -6.64 -13.40 -19.80
N ASP A 174 -6.18 -13.69 -21.00
CA ASP A 174 -5.66 -15.02 -21.34
C ASP A 174 -4.28 -15.28 -20.70
N GLU A 175 -3.55 -14.22 -20.33
CA GLU A 175 -2.25 -14.34 -19.66
C GLU A 175 -2.38 -15.02 -18.30
N PHE A 176 -3.42 -14.66 -17.54
CA PHE A 176 -3.70 -15.22 -16.22
C PHE A 176 -4.12 -16.69 -16.27
N GLU A 177 -4.58 -17.17 -17.43
CA GLU A 177 -4.99 -18.56 -17.65
C GLU A 177 -3.83 -19.48 -18.08
N LYS A 178 -2.68 -18.92 -18.45
CA LYS A 178 -1.51 -19.71 -18.85
C LYS A 178 -0.96 -20.53 -17.67
N ASP A 179 -0.47 -21.73 -17.98
CA ASP A 179 0.05 -22.67 -16.97
C ASP A 179 1.18 -22.08 -16.13
N TYR A 180 2.07 -21.31 -16.76
CA TYR A 180 3.17 -20.67 -16.03
C TYR A 180 2.64 -19.69 -14.96
N TYR A 181 1.57 -18.95 -15.28
CA TYR A 181 0.98 -17.99 -14.35
C TYR A 181 0.21 -18.71 -13.24
N LYS A 182 -0.52 -19.79 -13.57
CA LYS A 182 -1.17 -20.65 -12.57
C LYS A 182 -0.15 -21.24 -11.58
N ASN A 183 1.03 -21.65 -12.07
CA ASN A 183 2.13 -22.12 -11.23
C ASN A 183 2.75 -21.01 -10.39
N LEU A 184 2.98 -19.83 -10.97
CA LEU A 184 3.42 -18.64 -10.25
C LEU A 184 2.44 -18.29 -9.11
N ARG A 185 1.13 -18.31 -9.37
CA ARG A 185 0.09 -18.04 -8.38
C ARG A 185 0.13 -19.04 -7.22
N LYS A 186 0.24 -20.35 -7.52
CA LYS A 186 0.41 -21.39 -6.49
C LYS A 186 1.66 -21.14 -5.63
N PHE A 187 2.77 -20.80 -6.26
CA PHE A 187 4.00 -20.41 -5.56
C PHE A 187 3.78 -19.20 -4.64
N LEU A 188 3.18 -18.12 -5.15
CA LEU A 188 2.91 -16.92 -4.37
C LEU A 188 1.98 -17.18 -3.18
N ILE A 189 0.95 -18.00 -3.34
CA ILE A 189 0.06 -18.37 -2.22
C ILE A 189 0.85 -19.01 -1.07
N THR A 190 1.80 -19.90 -1.38
CA THR A 190 2.67 -20.50 -0.37
C THR A 190 3.62 -19.47 0.24
N GLU A 191 4.23 -18.62 -0.60
CA GLU A 191 5.14 -17.57 -0.14
C GLU A 191 4.48 -16.59 0.82
N TYR A 192 3.33 -15.99 0.45
CA TYR A 192 2.61 -15.06 1.32
C TYR A 192 2.05 -15.71 2.59
N LYS A 193 1.86 -17.04 2.61
CA LYS A 193 1.44 -17.78 3.81
C LYS A 193 2.59 -18.07 4.77
N THR A 194 3.82 -18.15 4.28
CA THR A 194 4.95 -18.70 5.04
C THR A 194 6.11 -17.74 5.23
N GLN A 195 6.15 -16.65 4.46
CA GLN A 195 7.22 -15.67 4.43
C GLN A 195 6.65 -14.25 4.41
N THR A 196 7.44 -13.28 4.85
CA THR A 196 7.15 -11.86 4.59
C THR A 196 7.53 -11.52 3.16
N ILE A 197 6.53 -11.20 2.33
CA ILE A 197 6.70 -10.86 0.91
C ILE A 197 6.35 -9.39 0.69
N TYR A 198 7.15 -8.72 -0.15
CA TYR A 198 6.92 -7.37 -0.62
C TYR A 198 6.68 -7.32 -2.14
N PRO A 199 5.85 -6.36 -2.64
CA PRO A 199 4.97 -5.50 -1.83
C PRO A 199 3.85 -6.34 -1.16
N ASN A 200 3.00 -5.71 -0.35
CA ASN A 200 1.77 -6.37 0.10
C ASN A 200 0.98 -6.92 -1.11
N MET A 201 0.32 -8.09 -0.96
CA MET A 201 -0.40 -8.75 -2.06
C MET A 201 -1.41 -7.85 -2.79
N TYR A 202 -1.97 -6.85 -2.09
CA TYR A 202 -2.93 -5.91 -2.65
C TYR A 202 -2.31 -4.88 -3.60
N ASN A 203 -0.98 -4.72 -3.52
CA ASN A 203 -0.21 -3.70 -4.21
C ASN A 203 0.60 -4.27 -5.38
N ILE A 204 0.65 -5.60 -5.60
CA ILE A 204 1.47 -6.25 -6.65
C ILE A 204 1.29 -5.58 -8.02
N PHE A 205 0.05 -5.24 -8.38
CA PHE A 205 -0.31 -4.70 -9.70
C PHE A 205 -0.55 -3.18 -9.71
N ASN A 206 -0.10 -2.43 -8.71
CA ASN A 206 -0.36 -0.98 -8.64
C ASN A 206 0.14 -0.22 -9.87
N ALA A 207 1.27 -0.62 -10.48
CA ALA A 207 1.72 -0.04 -11.75
C ALA A 207 0.65 -0.08 -12.85
N LEU A 208 0.01 -1.23 -13.03
CA LEU A 208 -1.05 -1.43 -14.03
C LEU A 208 -2.38 -0.79 -13.62
N LYS A 209 -2.67 -0.69 -12.31
CA LYS A 209 -3.88 -0.03 -11.81
C LYS A 209 -3.81 1.49 -11.97
N TYR A 210 -2.67 2.10 -11.66
CA TYR A 210 -2.49 3.55 -11.76
C TYR A 210 -2.25 4.04 -13.18
N THR A 211 -1.80 3.15 -14.08
CA THR A 211 -1.50 3.50 -15.47
C THR A 211 -2.29 2.58 -16.41
N SER A 212 -3.44 3.04 -16.89
CA SER A 212 -4.22 2.27 -17.87
C SER A 212 -3.45 2.11 -19.20
N TYR A 213 -3.72 1.03 -19.93
CA TYR A 213 -3.08 0.69 -21.20
C TYR A 213 -3.06 1.85 -22.22
N ASN A 214 -4.17 2.58 -22.34
CA ASN A 214 -4.31 3.69 -23.29
C ASN A 214 -3.56 4.95 -22.85
N ASP A 215 -3.36 5.09 -21.54
CA ASP A 215 -2.73 6.25 -20.91
C ASP A 215 -1.21 6.12 -20.81
N VAL A 216 -0.65 4.93 -21.05
CA VAL A 216 0.80 4.73 -21.03
C VAL A 216 1.47 5.66 -22.05
N LYS A 217 2.29 6.59 -21.57
CA LYS A 217 3.17 7.49 -22.35
C LYS A 217 4.61 6.97 -22.33
N ALA A 218 5.07 6.51 -21.17
CA ALA A 218 6.40 5.96 -20.96
C ALA A 218 6.39 4.71 -20.07
N VAL A 219 7.41 3.86 -20.19
CA VAL A 219 7.61 2.66 -19.37
C VAL A 219 9.01 2.72 -18.78
N ILE A 220 9.12 2.61 -17.45
CA ILE A 220 10.41 2.51 -16.74
C ILE A 220 10.49 1.13 -16.11
N ILE A 221 11.49 0.35 -16.54
CA ILE A 221 11.65 -1.04 -16.11
C ILE A 221 12.67 -1.15 -14.98
N GLY A 222 12.20 -1.57 -13.80
CA GLY A 222 13.04 -2.00 -12.69
C GLY A 222 13.32 -3.51 -12.69
N GLN A 223 14.15 -3.97 -11.75
CA GLN A 223 14.52 -5.37 -11.60
C GLN A 223 13.49 -6.14 -10.75
N ASP A 224 13.49 -5.90 -9.46
CA ASP A 224 12.58 -6.45 -8.46
C ASP A 224 12.20 -5.36 -7.44
N PRO A 225 11.14 -5.56 -6.63
CA PRO A 225 10.73 -4.56 -5.65
C PRO A 225 11.80 -4.38 -4.57
N TYR A 226 11.79 -3.23 -3.89
CA TYR A 226 12.55 -3.07 -2.66
C TYR A 226 12.13 -4.12 -1.62
N HIS A 227 13.11 -4.73 -0.95
CA HIS A 227 12.92 -5.85 -0.03
C HIS A 227 12.94 -5.45 1.46
N GLY A 228 12.93 -4.15 1.77
CA GLY A 228 12.82 -3.63 3.14
C GLY A 228 11.38 -3.31 3.53
N LEU A 229 11.13 -3.27 4.83
CA LEU A 229 9.83 -2.96 5.41
C LEU A 229 9.28 -1.62 4.92
N ASN A 230 8.01 -1.62 4.50
CA ASN A 230 7.26 -0.46 4.00
C ASN A 230 7.83 0.23 2.75
N GLN A 231 8.89 -0.29 2.13
CA GLN A 231 9.48 0.32 0.94
C GLN A 231 8.62 0.11 -0.31
N ALA A 232 8.47 -1.14 -0.76
CA ALA A 232 7.78 -1.44 -2.01
C ALA A 232 6.26 -1.34 -1.90
N HIS A 233 5.64 -0.65 -2.86
CA HIS A 233 4.19 -0.54 -2.99
C HIS A 233 3.67 -0.79 -4.42
N GLY A 234 4.44 -1.53 -5.22
CA GLY A 234 4.02 -1.99 -6.54
C GLY A 234 4.38 -1.08 -7.72
N LEU A 235 5.22 -0.08 -7.49
CA LEU A 235 5.82 0.79 -8.52
C LEU A 235 7.35 0.64 -8.47
N SER A 236 8.00 0.47 -9.63
CA SER A 236 9.47 0.44 -9.71
C SER A 236 10.08 1.76 -9.23
N PHE A 237 11.23 1.68 -8.54
CA PHE A 237 11.96 2.81 -7.93
C PHE A 237 11.23 3.63 -6.85
N SER A 238 9.91 3.50 -6.72
CA SER A 238 9.08 4.25 -5.77
C SER A 238 9.12 3.66 -4.36
N VAL A 239 9.03 4.52 -3.34
CA VAL A 239 8.80 4.13 -1.93
C VAL A 239 7.65 4.92 -1.32
N GLN A 240 7.01 4.39 -0.28
CA GLN A 240 5.89 5.09 0.39
C GLN A 240 6.36 6.39 1.07
N LYS A 241 5.46 7.36 1.23
CA LYS A 241 5.74 8.60 1.97
C LYS A 241 6.15 8.27 3.42
N GLY A 242 7.16 8.99 3.92
CA GLY A 242 7.76 8.74 5.24
C GLY A 242 8.89 7.69 5.26
N VAL A 243 9.13 7.00 4.15
CA VAL A 243 10.28 6.10 3.99
C VAL A 243 11.47 6.88 3.42
N ALA A 244 12.68 6.59 3.92
CA ALA A 244 13.91 7.17 3.41
C ALA A 244 14.07 6.87 1.90
N VAL A 245 14.37 7.92 1.12
CA VAL A 245 14.53 7.81 -0.34
C VAL A 245 15.74 6.94 -0.67
N PRO A 246 15.58 5.84 -1.43
CA PRO A 246 16.68 4.95 -1.76
C PRO A 246 17.75 5.63 -2.63
N PRO A 247 19.03 5.20 -2.57
CA PRO A 247 20.12 5.84 -3.31
C PRO A 247 19.90 5.92 -4.83
N SER A 248 19.29 4.89 -5.43
CA SER A 248 18.94 4.89 -6.85
C SER A 248 17.93 5.99 -7.20
N LEU A 249 16.92 6.20 -6.34
CA LEU A 249 15.91 7.24 -6.56
C LEU A 249 16.50 8.64 -6.34
N VAL A 250 17.41 8.80 -5.38
CA VAL A 250 18.17 10.05 -5.22
C VAL A 250 18.94 10.40 -6.50
N ASN A 251 19.58 9.41 -7.14
CA ASN A 251 20.29 9.64 -8.40
C ASN A 251 19.34 9.96 -9.55
N ILE A 252 18.16 9.32 -9.61
CA ILE A 252 17.09 9.70 -10.55
C ILE A 252 16.71 11.18 -10.37
N PHE A 253 16.48 11.63 -9.13
CA PHE A 253 16.14 13.05 -8.87
C PHE A 253 17.27 14.01 -9.21
N LYS A 254 18.54 13.63 -8.99
CA LYS A 254 19.69 14.43 -9.43
C LYS A 254 19.73 14.59 -10.95
N GLU A 255 19.48 13.51 -11.70
CA GLU A 255 19.43 13.56 -13.16
C GLU A 255 18.25 14.40 -13.65
N ILE A 256 17.05 14.25 -13.08
CA ILE A 256 15.89 15.09 -13.43
C ILE A 256 16.20 16.58 -13.24
N LYS A 257 16.84 16.94 -12.12
CA LYS A 257 17.22 18.32 -11.85
C LYS A 257 18.22 18.86 -12.87
N ALA A 258 19.23 18.07 -13.21
CA ALA A 258 20.23 18.46 -14.21
C ALA A 258 19.65 18.53 -15.63
N ASP A 259 18.70 17.65 -15.96
CA ASP A 259 18.12 17.50 -17.29
C ASP A 259 16.99 18.49 -17.58
N THR A 260 16.11 18.72 -16.60
CA THR A 260 14.84 19.46 -16.79
C THR A 260 14.71 20.69 -15.89
N GLY A 261 15.61 20.87 -14.92
CA GLY A 261 15.51 21.93 -13.90
C GLY A 261 14.53 21.63 -12.76
N ILE A 262 13.75 20.54 -12.82
CA ILE A 262 12.79 20.16 -11.78
C ILE A 262 13.53 19.61 -10.55
N ASP A 263 13.36 20.24 -9.38
CA ASP A 263 14.01 19.81 -8.15
C ASP A 263 13.09 18.96 -7.25
N ASN A 264 13.34 17.66 -7.21
CA ASN A 264 12.68 16.71 -6.33
C ASN A 264 13.57 16.29 -5.13
N LEU A 265 14.77 16.86 -4.98
CA LEU A 265 15.67 16.49 -3.89
C LEU A 265 15.12 16.94 -2.53
N GLY A 266 15.26 16.10 -1.51
CA GLY A 266 14.75 16.37 -0.16
C GLY A 266 13.23 16.15 0.01
N LYS A 267 12.51 15.84 -1.07
CA LYS A 267 11.09 15.43 -1.02
C LYS A 267 10.95 13.93 -0.70
N HIS A 268 9.71 13.44 -0.68
CA HIS A 268 9.41 12.01 -0.50
C HIS A 268 9.78 11.15 -1.72
N GLY A 269 9.78 9.83 -1.56
CA GLY A 269 10.10 8.89 -2.65
C GLY A 269 8.91 8.30 -3.41
N ASP A 270 7.68 8.79 -3.18
CA ASP A 270 6.47 8.28 -3.82
C ASP A 270 6.29 8.85 -5.23
N LEU A 271 6.30 7.95 -6.23
CA LEU A 271 6.17 8.23 -7.66
C LEU A 271 4.75 7.97 -8.21
N THR A 272 3.73 7.85 -7.36
CA THR A 272 2.33 7.67 -7.79
C THR A 272 1.87 8.79 -8.73
N LYS A 273 2.38 10.03 -8.56
CA LYS A 273 2.10 11.14 -9.49
C LYS A 273 2.53 10.79 -10.92
N TRP A 274 3.75 10.29 -11.11
CA TRP A 274 4.22 9.88 -12.44
C TRP A 274 3.38 8.76 -13.05
N ALA A 275 2.95 7.79 -12.23
CA ALA A 275 2.07 6.72 -12.71
C ALA A 275 0.76 7.28 -13.27
N LYS A 276 0.14 8.24 -12.56
CA LYS A 276 -1.08 8.93 -13.02
C LYS A 276 -0.86 9.81 -14.26
N GLU A 277 0.37 10.31 -14.46
CA GLU A 277 0.79 11.04 -15.67
C GLU A 277 1.05 10.13 -16.88
N GLY A 278 0.88 8.81 -16.75
CA GLY A 278 1.08 7.86 -17.84
C GLY A 278 2.42 7.13 -17.82
N VAL A 279 3.17 7.17 -16.71
CA VAL A 279 4.46 6.44 -16.58
C VAL A 279 4.23 5.07 -15.95
N LEU A 280 4.30 4.02 -16.76
CA LEU A 280 4.22 2.65 -16.27
C LEU A 280 5.53 2.24 -15.56
N LEU A 281 5.54 2.34 -14.23
CA LEU A 281 6.65 1.99 -13.34
C LEU A 281 6.66 0.48 -13.02
N LEU A 282 7.12 -0.33 -13.97
CA LEU A 282 7.04 -1.80 -13.90
C LEU A 282 8.37 -2.43 -13.45
N ASN A 283 8.35 -3.40 -12.53
CA ASN A 283 9.52 -4.26 -12.28
C ASN A 283 9.46 -5.51 -13.16
N SER A 284 10.62 -6.09 -13.50
CA SER A 284 10.68 -7.38 -14.22
C SER A 284 10.20 -8.56 -13.37
N VAL A 285 10.37 -8.46 -12.05
CA VAL A 285 9.82 -9.37 -11.04
C VAL A 285 8.94 -8.54 -10.11
N LEU A 286 7.70 -8.95 -9.84
CA LEU A 286 6.74 -8.11 -9.11
C LEU A 286 6.67 -8.38 -7.60
N THR A 287 7.41 -9.35 -7.09
CA THR A 287 7.42 -9.70 -5.65
C THR A 287 8.81 -10.14 -5.21
N VAL A 288 9.11 -10.00 -3.92
CA VAL A 288 10.38 -10.37 -3.31
C VAL A 288 10.18 -10.73 -1.84
N ARG A 289 11.03 -11.60 -1.28
CA ARG A 289 11.06 -11.89 0.16
C ARG A 289 11.75 -10.75 0.90
N ALA A 290 11.31 -10.49 2.12
CA ALA A 290 11.97 -9.55 3.01
C ALA A 290 13.47 -9.88 3.15
N GLY A 291 14.33 -8.89 2.93
CA GLY A 291 15.79 -9.01 3.05
C GLY A 291 16.50 -9.86 1.98
N GLN A 292 15.79 -10.40 0.98
CA GLN A 292 16.37 -11.31 -0.02
C GLN A 292 16.09 -10.81 -1.45
N ALA A 293 16.93 -9.91 -1.94
CA ALA A 293 16.86 -9.45 -3.34
C ALA A 293 16.86 -10.64 -4.32
N ASN A 294 16.06 -10.56 -5.38
CA ASN A 294 15.89 -11.59 -6.41
C ASN A 294 15.32 -12.95 -5.95
N SER A 295 14.75 -13.05 -4.75
CA SER A 295 14.25 -14.34 -4.23
C SER A 295 13.16 -14.99 -5.12
N HIS A 296 12.40 -14.20 -5.89
CA HIS A 296 11.34 -14.69 -6.78
C HIS A 296 11.73 -14.64 -8.27
N LYS A 297 13.01 -14.43 -8.58
CA LYS A 297 13.53 -14.53 -9.94
C LYS A 297 13.28 -15.93 -10.51
N GLY A 298 12.89 -16.01 -11.77
CA GLY A 298 12.64 -17.24 -12.51
C GLY A 298 11.37 -17.99 -12.10
N LYS A 299 10.49 -17.38 -11.29
CA LYS A 299 9.24 -18.00 -10.84
C LYS A 299 8.07 -17.77 -11.79
N GLY A 300 8.25 -16.93 -12.81
CA GLY A 300 7.25 -16.69 -13.86
C GLY A 300 6.88 -15.23 -14.05
N TRP A 301 7.29 -14.33 -13.15
CA TRP A 301 7.01 -12.90 -13.30
C TRP A 301 7.61 -12.31 -14.57
N GLU A 302 8.79 -12.77 -14.96
CA GLU A 302 9.47 -12.27 -16.15
C GLU A 302 8.58 -12.49 -17.38
N LYS A 303 8.01 -13.68 -17.54
CA LYS A 303 7.08 -14.00 -18.64
C LYS A 303 5.84 -13.10 -18.62
N PHE A 304 5.28 -12.85 -17.45
CA PHE A 304 4.13 -11.97 -17.30
C PHE A 304 4.46 -10.54 -17.74
N THR A 305 5.57 -9.99 -17.25
CA THR A 305 6.01 -8.63 -17.59
C THR A 305 6.46 -8.52 -19.05
N ASP A 306 7.00 -9.59 -19.65
CA ASP A 306 7.29 -9.66 -21.09
C ASP A 306 6.01 -9.56 -21.93
N SER A 307 4.92 -10.22 -21.50
CA SER A 307 3.61 -10.10 -22.15
C SER A 307 3.06 -8.68 -22.07
N VAL A 308 3.21 -8.00 -20.92
CA VAL A 308 2.83 -6.57 -20.77
C VAL A 308 3.59 -5.69 -21.75
N ILE A 309 4.93 -5.85 -21.84
CA ILE A 309 5.78 -5.10 -22.77
C ILE A 309 5.41 -5.40 -24.23
N SER A 310 5.13 -6.67 -24.55
CA SER A 310 4.74 -7.09 -25.89
C SER A 310 3.42 -6.47 -26.35
N LEU A 311 2.43 -6.37 -25.44
CA LEU A 311 1.15 -5.71 -25.71
C LEU A 311 1.33 -4.21 -25.97
N LEU A 312 2.23 -3.54 -25.24
CA LEU A 312 2.56 -2.14 -25.49
C LEU A 312 3.31 -1.95 -26.81
N ASN A 313 4.21 -2.87 -27.14
CA ASN A 313 4.94 -2.86 -28.41
C ASN A 313 4.02 -2.98 -29.64
N GLN A 314 2.89 -3.69 -29.51
CA GLN A 314 1.90 -3.82 -30.57
C GLN A 314 1.02 -2.57 -30.74
N ARG A 315 1.15 -1.57 -29.87
CA ARG A 315 0.26 -0.41 -29.86
C ARG A 315 0.60 0.55 -31.00
N GLU A 316 -0.44 1.13 -31.58
CA GLU A 316 -0.29 2.18 -32.60
C GLU A 316 0.17 3.51 -31.98
N LYS A 317 -0.36 3.87 -30.80
CA LYS A 317 0.03 5.07 -30.07
C LYS A 317 1.48 4.91 -29.55
N PRO A 318 2.42 5.79 -29.92
CA PRO A 318 3.82 5.73 -29.49
C PRO A 318 4.00 5.62 -27.97
N VAL A 319 5.07 4.94 -27.56
CA VAL A 319 5.48 4.76 -26.15
C VAL A 319 6.99 4.97 -26.07
N VAL A 320 7.46 5.58 -24.99
CA VAL A 320 8.88 5.65 -24.66
C VAL A 320 9.26 4.56 -23.66
N PHE A 321 10.16 3.65 -24.04
CA PHE A 321 10.69 2.61 -23.17
C PHE A 321 12.06 3.02 -22.62
N ILE A 322 12.14 3.16 -21.30
CA ILE A 322 13.34 3.61 -20.59
C ILE A 322 13.95 2.40 -19.88
N LEU A 323 15.09 1.94 -20.40
CA LEU A 323 15.74 0.69 -20.02
C LEU A 323 17.08 0.97 -19.32
N TRP A 324 17.06 1.00 -17.99
CA TRP A 324 18.24 1.26 -17.17
C TRP A 324 18.84 -0.03 -16.60
N GLY A 325 20.09 -0.31 -16.97
CA GLY A 325 20.82 -1.48 -16.52
C GLY A 325 20.56 -2.74 -17.35
N ALA A 326 21.37 -3.78 -17.10
CA ALA A 326 21.38 -4.98 -17.94
C ALA A 326 20.03 -5.70 -18.00
N ASN A 327 19.36 -5.87 -16.86
CA ASN A 327 18.07 -6.57 -16.80
C ASN A 327 16.99 -5.88 -17.64
N ALA A 328 16.89 -4.55 -17.55
CA ALA A 328 15.95 -3.78 -18.35
C ALA A 328 16.32 -3.81 -19.84
N ARG A 329 17.61 -3.65 -20.18
CA ARG A 329 18.07 -3.69 -21.57
C ARG A 329 17.81 -5.03 -22.26
N ASN A 330 17.83 -6.15 -21.52
CA ASN A 330 17.48 -7.46 -22.06
C ASN A 330 16.02 -7.53 -22.55
N LYS A 331 15.13 -6.63 -22.09
CA LYS A 331 13.75 -6.52 -22.56
C LYS A 331 13.62 -5.80 -23.91
N ALA A 332 14.68 -5.14 -24.40
CA ALA A 332 14.69 -4.45 -25.69
C ALA A 332 14.32 -5.38 -26.86
N VAL A 333 14.56 -6.69 -26.73
CA VAL A 333 14.21 -7.69 -27.75
C VAL A 333 12.71 -7.76 -28.03
N TYR A 334 11.86 -7.34 -27.08
CA TYR A 334 10.41 -7.32 -27.21
C TYR A 334 9.87 -5.99 -27.77
N ILE A 335 10.73 -4.99 -27.97
CA ILE A 335 10.37 -3.65 -28.42
C ILE A 335 10.88 -3.47 -29.86
N THR A 336 10.08 -3.95 -30.81
CA THR A 336 10.43 -4.01 -32.25
C THR A 336 9.69 -2.98 -33.09
N ASN A 337 8.65 -2.33 -32.55
CA ASN A 337 7.84 -1.37 -33.29
C ASN A 337 8.61 -0.04 -33.46
N PRO A 338 8.87 0.39 -34.70
CA PRO A 338 9.67 1.60 -34.97
C PRO A 338 8.97 2.90 -34.57
N LYS A 339 7.68 2.87 -34.24
CA LYS A 339 6.95 4.02 -33.68
C LYS A 339 7.28 4.27 -32.22
N HIS A 340 7.98 3.36 -31.54
CA HIS A 340 8.36 3.52 -30.15
C HIS A 340 9.78 4.05 -30.03
N LEU A 341 10.04 4.78 -28.95
CA LEU A 341 11.39 5.22 -28.61
C LEU A 341 11.96 4.30 -27.54
N VAL A 342 13.18 3.82 -27.75
CA VAL A 342 13.92 3.06 -26.73
C VAL A 342 15.11 3.88 -26.26
N LEU A 343 15.10 4.24 -24.98
CA LEU A 343 16.19 4.94 -24.30
C LEU A 343 16.91 3.97 -23.37
N THR A 344 18.21 3.78 -23.57
CA THR A 344 19.00 2.83 -22.78
C THR A 344 20.18 3.50 -22.08
N SER A 345 20.43 3.10 -20.83
CA SER A 345 21.60 3.55 -20.07
C SER A 345 21.96 2.51 -19.00
N VAL A 346 23.03 2.74 -18.26
CA VAL A 346 23.37 2.00 -17.04
C VAL A 346 22.34 2.27 -15.93
N HIS A 347 22.34 1.44 -14.88
CA HIS A 347 21.37 1.60 -13.79
C HIS A 347 21.66 2.86 -12.94
N PRO A 348 20.64 3.54 -12.37
CA PRO A 348 20.83 4.68 -11.45
C PRO A 348 21.48 4.32 -10.10
N SER A 349 21.92 3.08 -9.90
CA SER A 349 22.53 2.66 -8.63
C SER A 349 23.84 3.43 -8.43
N PRO A 350 24.23 3.76 -7.18
CA PRO A 350 25.54 4.35 -6.90
C PRO A 350 26.72 3.59 -7.53
N LEU A 351 26.58 2.26 -7.71
CA LEU A 351 27.59 1.40 -8.32
C LEU A 351 27.83 1.66 -9.82
N SER A 352 26.88 2.29 -10.51
CA SER A 352 26.93 2.47 -11.96
C SER A 352 26.54 3.85 -12.45
N ALA A 353 25.95 4.72 -11.62
CA ALA A 353 25.36 5.97 -12.10
C ALA A 353 26.36 6.90 -12.81
N PHE A 354 27.60 6.97 -12.30
CA PHE A 354 28.67 7.75 -12.90
C PHE A 354 29.19 7.20 -14.24
N ASN A 355 28.84 5.94 -14.58
CA ASN A 355 29.27 5.28 -15.81
C ASN A 355 28.26 5.48 -16.96
N GLY A 356 27.48 6.57 -16.93
CA GLY A 356 26.60 6.98 -18.02
C GLY A 356 25.11 7.12 -17.68
N PHE A 357 24.70 6.96 -16.42
CA PHE A 357 23.33 7.33 -16.03
C PHE A 357 23.20 8.85 -15.99
N PHE A 358 24.15 9.54 -15.33
CA PHE A 358 24.16 10.99 -15.32
C PHE A 358 24.50 11.56 -16.70
N GLY A 359 23.75 12.59 -17.12
CA GLY A 359 23.88 13.22 -18.45
C GLY A 359 23.27 12.39 -19.58
N ASN A 360 22.39 11.43 -19.27
CA ASN A 360 21.71 10.65 -20.31
C ASN A 360 20.56 11.45 -20.95
N HIS A 361 20.02 12.43 -20.23
CA HIS A 361 18.94 13.31 -20.66
C HIS A 361 17.64 12.55 -21.05
N HIS A 362 17.35 11.44 -20.38
CA HIS A 362 16.22 10.59 -20.73
C HIS A 362 14.86 11.26 -20.46
N PHE A 363 14.76 12.17 -19.49
CA PHE A 363 13.49 12.81 -19.14
C PHE A 363 13.10 13.88 -20.16
N SER A 364 14.04 14.74 -20.55
CA SER A 364 13.84 15.73 -21.61
C SER A 364 13.63 15.06 -22.98
N LYS A 365 14.42 14.04 -23.33
CA LYS A 365 14.23 13.26 -24.57
C LYS A 365 12.86 12.56 -24.63
N THR A 366 12.38 12.06 -23.48
CA THR A 366 11.04 11.47 -23.39
C THR A 366 9.98 12.52 -23.73
N ASN A 367 10.04 13.69 -23.09
CA ASN A 367 9.07 14.77 -23.33
C ASN A 367 9.15 15.33 -24.76
N GLU A 368 10.35 15.52 -25.31
CA GLU A 368 10.54 15.92 -26.70
C GLU A 368 9.88 14.93 -27.67
N PHE A 369 10.09 13.63 -27.45
CA PHE A 369 9.46 12.59 -28.27
C PHE A 369 7.94 12.60 -28.16
N LEU A 370 7.39 12.72 -26.94
CA LEU A 370 5.94 12.78 -26.74
C LEU A 370 5.34 13.98 -27.46
N LYS A 371 5.95 15.16 -27.27
CA LYS A 371 5.55 16.41 -27.94
C LYS A 371 5.57 16.30 -29.46
N ASN A 372 6.64 15.74 -30.03
CA ASN A 372 6.76 15.54 -31.48
C ASN A 372 5.73 14.57 -32.05
N ASN A 373 5.13 13.72 -31.21
CA ASN A 373 4.06 12.80 -31.58
C ASN A 373 2.66 13.30 -31.16
N GLY A 374 2.52 14.55 -30.74
CA GLY A 374 1.24 15.13 -30.31
C GLY A 374 0.69 14.52 -29.02
N ILE A 375 1.54 13.93 -28.19
CA ILE A 375 1.21 13.40 -26.87
C ILE A 375 1.65 14.42 -25.82
N GLU A 376 0.78 14.70 -24.86
CA GLU A 376 1.10 15.60 -23.75
C GLU A 376 2.35 15.12 -22.99
N GLU A 377 3.24 16.08 -22.68
CA GLU A 377 4.47 15.83 -21.94
C GLU A 377 4.18 15.29 -20.53
N ILE A 378 5.19 14.67 -19.90
CA ILE A 378 5.08 14.19 -18.52
C ILE A 378 5.61 15.28 -17.58
N ASP A 379 4.85 15.61 -16.54
CA ASP A 379 5.34 16.39 -15.41
C ASP A 379 6.17 15.48 -14.47
N TRP A 380 7.50 15.60 -14.57
CA TRP A 380 8.45 14.83 -13.77
C TRP A 380 8.60 15.33 -12.32
N SER A 381 7.84 16.34 -11.90
CA SER A 381 7.81 16.73 -10.49
C SER A 381 7.03 15.73 -9.63
N ILE A 382 7.27 15.76 -8.33
CA ILE A 382 6.45 15.08 -7.32
C ILE A 382 5.86 16.11 -6.33
N ASP A 383 4.79 15.73 -5.64
CA ASP A 383 4.06 16.57 -4.69
C ASP A 383 4.95 17.17 -3.59
#